data_AF-A0A6C0KT49-F1
#
_entry.id   AF-A0A6C0KT49-F1
#
_cell.length_a   1.000
_cell.length_b   1.000
_cell.length_c   1.000
_cell.angle_alpha   90.00
_cell.angle_beta   90.00
_cell.angle_gamma   90.00
#
_symmetry.space_group_name_H-M   'P 1'
#
loop_
_entity.id
_entity.type
_entity.pdbx_description
1 polymer ?
#
loop_
_entity_poly.entity_id
_entity_poly.type
_entity_poly.pdbx_seq_one_letter_code
_entity_poly.pdbx_strand_id
1 'polypeptide(L)' 'MNFIRLSNRIINLSYISSIIIKENRYTIKMLHFDMSGVMLFASGSLSTDSDIHICRKKDPQDYGVMSNWINQQTKQSK' A
#
# COMPACT_ATOMS: atom_id res chain seq x y z
N MET A 1 -11.03 -12.03 3.40
CA MET A 1 -10.47 -10.66 3.41
C MET A 1 -9.06 -10.76 3.95
N ASN A 2 -8.06 -10.35 3.18
CA ASN A 2 -6.66 -10.50 3.56
C ASN A 2 -6.09 -9.11 3.92
N PHE A 3 -5.35 -9.04 5.02
CA PHE A 3 -4.74 -7.80 5.50
C PHE A 3 -3.26 -8.00 5.78
N ILE A 4 -2.45 -6.98 5.55
CA ILE A 4 -1.07 -6.90 6.03
C ILE A 4 -1.06 -5.96 7.23
N ARG A 5 -0.58 -6.44 8.37
CA ARG A 5 -0.31 -5.61 9.53
C ARG A 5 1.14 -5.13 9.47
N LEU A 6 1.31 -3.83 9.31
CA LEU A 6 2.55 -3.11 9.56
C LEU A 6 2.57 -2.58 11.00
N SER A 7 3.70 -2.04 11.43
CA SER A 7 3.91 -1.56 12.82
C SER A 7 2.86 -0.52 13.22
N ASN A 8 2.58 0.44 12.35
CA ASN A 8 1.67 1.56 12.65
C ASN A 8 0.39 1.56 11.78
N ARG A 9 0.21 0.59 10.88
CA ARG A 9 -0.88 0.60 9.89
C ARG A 9 -1.35 -0.81 9.58
N ILE A 10 -2.65 -0.95 9.29
CA ILE A 10 -3.22 -2.18 8.74
C ILE A 10 -3.62 -1.87 7.29
N ILE A 11 -3.05 -2.60 6.35
CA ILE A 11 -3.32 -2.45 4.92
C ILE A 11 -4.24 -3.56 4.49
N ASN A 12 -5.37 -3.21 3.87
CA ASN A 12 -6.23 -4.19 3.24
C ASN A 12 -5.70 -4.50 1.83
N LEU A 13 -5.41 -5.78 1.59
CA LEU A 13 -4.80 -6.26 0.35
C LEU A 13 -5.70 -6.04 -0.88
N SER A 14 -7.02 -6.04 -0.71
CA SER A 14 -7.97 -5.78 -1.79
C SER A 14 -7.89 -4.37 -2.35
N TYR A 15 -7.27 -3.43 -1.62
CA TYR A 15 -7.06 -2.05 -2.06
C TYR A 15 -5.65 -1.80 -2.59
N ILE A 16 -4.79 -2.82 -2.66
CA ILE A 16 -3.47 -2.66 -3.26
C ILE A 16 -3.60 -2.76 -4.78
N SER A 17 -3.24 -1.67 -5.47
CA SER A 17 -3.18 -1.63 -6.93
C SER A 17 -1.89 -2.28 -7.44
N SER A 18 -0.74 -1.89 -6.88
CA SER A 18 0.56 -2.44 -7.26
C SER A 18 1.61 -2.22 -6.17
N ILE A 19 2.67 -3.02 -6.22
CA ILE A 19 3.82 -2.89 -5.31
C ILE A 19 5.07 -2.71 -6.15
N ILE A 20 5.73 -1.56 -6.00
CA ILE A 20 7.00 -1.26 -6.65
C ILE A 20 8.13 -1.67 -5.71
N ILE A 21 8.88 -2.68 -6.14
CA ILE A 21 10.04 -3.20 -5.43
C ILE A 21 11.29 -2.48 -5.93
N LYS A 22 12.01 -1.80 -5.02
CA LYS A 22 13.36 -1.27 -5.26
C LYS A 22 14.31 -1.84 -4.21
N GLU A 23 15.61 -1.84 -4.49
CA GLU A 23 16.64 -2.48 -3.64
C GLU A 23 16.52 -2.17 -2.14
N ASN A 24 16.11 -0.95 -1.77
CA ASN A 24 16.02 -0.51 -0.38
C ASN A 24 14.63 0.00 0.04
N ARG A 25 13.62 -0.09 -0.82
CA ARG A 25 12.29 0.43 -0.53
C ARG A 25 11.19 -0.31 -1.26
N TYR A 26 10.05 -0.43 -0.59
CA TYR A 26 8.80 -0.83 -1.21
C TYR A 26 7.88 0.39 -1.28
N THR A 27 7.26 0.61 -2.43
CA THR A 27 6.16 1.55 -2.57
C THR A 27 4.90 0.77 -2.89
N ILE A 28 3.93 0.81 -1.99
CA ILE A 28 2.62 0.20 -2.17
C ILE A 28 1.70 1.28 -2.71
N LYS A 29 1.25 1.10 -3.95
CA LYS A 29 0.25 1.94 -4.56
C LYS A 29 -1.12 1.40 -4.23
N MET A 30 -1.94 2.22 -3.61
CA MET A 30 -3.32 1.86 -3.29
C MET A 30 -4.22 2.18 -4.48
N LEU A 31 -5.35 1.48 -4.61
CA LEU A 31 -6.41 1.86 -5.53
C LEU A 31 -6.96 3.21 -5.08
N HIS A 32 -6.68 4.25 -5.86
CA HIS A 32 -7.32 5.55 -5.68
C HIS A 32 -8.73 5.49 -6.27
N PHE A 33 -9.71 5.82 -5.44
CA PHE A 33 -11.03 6.17 -5.93
C PHE A 33 -11.04 7.69 -6.07
N ASP A 34 -10.86 8.18 -7.30
CA ASP A 34 -11.10 9.58 -7.62
C ASP A 34 -12.59 9.86 -7.49
N MET A 35 -13.04 10.16 -6.27
CA MET A 35 -14.37 10.73 -6.06
C MET A 35 -14.32 12.20 -6.46
N SER A 36 -14.53 12.49 -7.74
CA SER A 36 -14.75 13.85 -8.22
C SER A 36 -16.10 14.35 -7.68
N GLY A 37 -16.03 15.10 -6.59
CA GLY A 37 -17.17 15.72 -5.92
C GLY A 37 -17.79 16.85 -6.73
N VAL A 38 -18.48 16.53 -7.82
CA VAL A 38 -19.50 17.41 -8.42
C VAL A 38 -20.87 17.17 -7.77
N MET A 39 -21.03 16.09 -6.97
CA MET A 39 -22.33 15.65 -6.47
C MET A 39 -22.72 16.11 -5.05
N LEU A 40 -21.87 16.79 -4.27
CA LEU A 40 -22.22 17.19 -2.89
C LEU A 40 -21.75 18.62 -2.57
N PHE A 41 -22.49 19.62 -3.04
CA PHE A 41 -22.73 20.94 -2.42
C PHE A 41 -21.57 21.77 -1.80
N ALA A 42 -20.30 21.54 -2.12
CA ALA A 42 -19.21 22.48 -1.85
C ALA A 42 -18.01 22.11 -2.72
N SER A 43 -17.59 23.02 -3.60
CA SER A 43 -16.43 22.84 -4.48
C SER A 43 -15.15 22.67 -3.67
N GLY A 44 -14.71 21.43 -3.50
CA GLY A 44 -13.43 21.08 -2.91
C GLY A 44 -12.88 19.82 -3.58
N SER A 45 -11.67 19.92 -4.13
CA SER A 45 -10.94 18.75 -4.63
C SER A 45 -10.04 18.23 -3.51
N LEU A 46 -10.30 17.00 -3.04
CA LEU A 46 -9.45 16.32 -2.07
C LEU A 46 -8.60 15.27 -2.80
N SER A 47 -7.34 15.62 -3.11
CA SER A 47 -6.36 14.65 -3.59
C SER A 47 -5.62 14.04 -2.40
N THR A 48 -6.03 12.86 -1.94
CA THR A 48 -5.26 12.10 -0.94
C THR A 48 -4.25 11.21 -1.64
N ASP A 49 -3.00 11.65 -1.72
CA ASP A 49 -1.89 10.81 -2.17
C ASP A 49 -1.67 9.71 -1.11
N SER A 50 -2.23 8.52 -1.35
CA SER A 50 -2.36 7.44 -0.36
C SER A 50 -1.29 6.35 -0.48
N ASP A 51 -0.23 6.61 -1.26
CA ASP A 51 0.88 5.69 -1.45
C ASP A 51 1.64 5.45 -0.13
N ILE A 52 1.95 4.19 0.14
CA ILE A 52 2.67 3.78 1.35
C ILE A 52 4.12 3.47 0.98
N HIS A 53 5.05 4.19 1.61
CA HIS A 53 6.49 3.99 1.42
C HIS A 53 7.10 3.29 2.62
N ILE A 54 7.74 2.15 2.39
CA ILE A 54 8.45 1.37 3.41
C ILE A 54 9.93 1.34 3.04
N CYS A 55 10.79 1.86 3.90
CA CYS A 55 12.23 1.92 3.65
C CYS A 55 12.97 0.94 4.54
N ARG A 56 13.87 0.12 3.97
CA ARG A 56 14.64 -0.89 4.71
C ARG A 56 15.42 -0.30 5.89
N LYS A 57 15.94 0.91 5.74
CA LYS A 57 16.75 1.59 6.77
C LYS A 57 15.91 2.28 7.85
N LYS A 58 14.74 2.81 7.50
CA LYS A 58 13.87 3.54 8.43
C LYS A 58 12.87 2.62 9.13
N ASP A 59 12.37 1.63 8.40
CA ASP A 59 11.27 0.75 8.79
C ASP A 59 11.69 -0.73 8.62
N PRO A 60 12.75 -1.21 9.31
CA PRO A 60 13.31 -2.54 9.06
C PRO A 60 12.32 -3.67 9.38
N GLN A 61 11.47 -3.50 10.39
CA GLN A 61 10.42 -4.46 10.73
C GLN A 61 9.36 -4.55 9.62
N ASP A 62 8.82 -3.41 9.21
CA ASP A 62 7.79 -3.34 8.16
C ASP A 62 8.33 -3.84 6.82
N TYR A 63 9.60 -3.53 6.53
CA TYR A 63 10.29 -4.06 5.36
C TYR A 63 10.37 -5.58 5.41
N GLY A 64 10.72 -6.18 6.55
CA GLY A 64 10.76 -7.62 6.74
C GLY A 64 9.39 -8.30 6.57
N VAL A 65 8.34 -7.70 7.14
CA VAL A 65 6.96 -8.18 6.97
C VAL A 65 6.57 -8.17 5.48
N MET A 66 6.86 -7.07 4.78
CA MET A 66 6.55 -6.92 3.35
C MET A 66 7.33 -7.93 2.50
N SER A 67 8.64 -8.09 2.74
CA SER A 67 9.48 -9.08 2.05
C SER A 67 8.96 -10.50 2.26
N ASN A 68 8.60 -10.87 3.50
CA ASN A 68 8.07 -12.19 3.80
C ASN A 68 6.74 -12.45 3.09
N TRP A 69 5.84 -11.47 3.10
CA TRP A 69 4.56 -11.57 2.42
C TRP A 69 4.73 -11.72 0.89
N ILE A 70 5.57 -10.91 0.26
CA ILE A 70 5.86 -11.01 -1.18
C ILE A 70 6.38 -12.41 -1.54
N ASN A 71 7.34 -12.92 -0.76
CA ASN A 71 7.91 -14.25 -0.98
C ASN A 71 6.87 -15.38 -0.85
N GLN A 72 5.88 -15.24 0.04
CA GLN A 72 4.79 -16.21 0.16
C GLN A 72 3.88 -16.18 -1.07
N GLN A 73 3.56 -14.99 -1.59
CA GLN A 73 2.72 -14.86 -2.79
C GLN A 73 3.39 -15.44 -4.03
N THR A 74 4.71 -15.22 -4.22
CA THR A 74 5.45 -15.79 -5.35
C THR A 74 5.52 -17.32 -5.31
N LYS A 75 5.56 -17.92 -4.11
CA LYS A 75 5.57 -19.38 -3.94
C LYS A 75 4.23 -20.05 -4.22
N GLN A 76 3.11 -19.34 -4.08
CA GLN A 76 1.76 -19.88 -4.35
C GLN A 76 1.38 -19.83 -5.84
N SER A 77 2.17 -19.17 -6.69
CA SER A 77 1.94 -19.08 -8.14
C SER A 77 2.66 -20.17 -8.95
N LYS A 78 3.15 -21.23 -8.30
CA LYS A 78 3.85 -22.38 -8.89
C LYS A 78 3.13 -23.66 -8.49
#